data_AF-A0A8J6H940-F1
#
_entry.id   AF-A0A8J6H940-F1
#
_cell.length_a   1.000
_cell.length_b   1.000
_cell.length_c   1.000
_cell.angle_alpha   90.00
_cell.angle_beta   90.00
_cell.angle_gamma   90.00
#
_symmetry.space_group_name_H-M   'P 1'
#
loop_
_entity.id
_entity.type
_entity.pdbx_description
1 polymer ?
#
loop_
_entity_poly.entity_id
_entity_poly.type
_entity_poly.pdbx_seq_one_letter_code
_entity_poly.pdbx_strand_id
1 'polypeptide(L)'
;MLLQELREKLIAHINEIGKQEGRERDRKLKDLLVKSFPVVKVKALRPIVMAILKNTPQIDDSYLKVLVRDRELYNDTDTEVKRQIWKDNQSLFGDEVSPLLSQYISEKENVLFDHTNLSTQFFGPSPKVRRQGEVVQKLAHMIGNSVKLYDMVLQFLRTLFLRTRNVHYCTLRAELLMALHDLEVQDIISIDPCHKFTWCLDACIREKNVDIKRSRELQGFLDNVKRGQEQVLGDLSMTLCDPYAINFLATSAIKILHHLICIEGMPRDNTILILLLRMLALGLSAWVMIDSQDFKEPKLDSQVVTKFLPALMSLMVDDQVRQLSSKLPPDEREAAITVIEHSGPLPDAVEAYIQDSSVASILAMYYTLSVARAKDRVGLLRILTVLANCKDDRAFEDPFLHSLVALLIHNPEEFQAEDFCTALFDEFFFAGLSRDNVTRHLLKLLWYVHSRLPASRLHTLMKALQPTHQHSEKVHNLYEMLQAKINSQEEISVPIEMDIDINSPLMSVPTPAPYHHTL
;
A
#
# COMPACT_ATOMS: atom_id res chain seq x y z
N MET A 1 40.82 32.76 -5.73
CA MET A 1 41.62 31.53 -5.56
C MET A 1 42.17 31.40 -4.15
N LEU A 2 43.13 32.23 -3.71
CA LEU A 2 43.79 32.07 -2.40
C LEU A 2 42.84 32.08 -1.18
N LEU A 3 41.85 32.98 -1.18
CA LEU A 3 40.89 33.14 -0.08
C LEU A 3 39.90 31.97 0.02
N GLN A 4 39.65 31.29 -1.10
CA GLN A 4 38.76 30.14 -1.17
C GLN A 4 39.47 28.87 -0.67
N GLU A 5 40.74 28.67 -1.05
CA GLU A 5 41.57 27.58 -0.50
C GLU A 5 41.77 27.72 1.02
N LEU A 6 41.97 28.94 1.52
CA LEU A 6 42.08 29.21 2.96
C LEU A 6 40.77 28.88 3.68
N ARG A 7 39.61 29.24 3.10
CA ARG A 7 38.29 28.90 3.63
C ARG A 7 38.11 27.39 3.73
N GLU A 8 38.46 26.66 2.67
CA GLU A 8 38.33 25.19 2.63
C GLU A 8 39.23 24.50 3.66
N LYS A 9 40.48 24.96 3.81
CA LYS A 9 41.40 24.47 4.85
C LYS A 9 40.87 24.72 6.26
N LEU A 10 40.29 25.89 6.51
CA LEU A 10 39.67 26.23 7.80
C LEU A 10 38.47 25.33 8.10
N ILE A 11 37.58 25.12 7.13
CA ILE A 11 36.43 24.23 7.28
C ILE A 11 36.89 22.79 7.55
N ALA A 12 37.90 22.30 6.83
CA ALA A 12 38.46 20.98 7.05
C ALA A 12 39.00 20.83 8.49
N HIS A 13 39.75 21.82 8.97
CA HIS A 13 40.28 21.82 10.33
C HIS A 13 39.17 21.88 11.40
N ILE A 14 38.11 22.67 11.19
CA ILE A 14 36.96 22.71 12.10
C ILE A 14 36.26 21.34 12.16
N ASN A 15 36.11 20.68 11.01
CA ASN A 15 35.53 19.34 10.96
C ASN A 15 36.43 18.29 11.64
N GLU A 16 37.76 18.42 11.55
CA GLU A 16 38.70 17.57 12.29
C GLU A 16 38.58 17.77 13.81
N ILE A 17 38.47 19.02 14.27
CA ILE A 17 38.18 19.31 15.68
C ILE A 17 36.84 18.67 16.06
N GLY A 18 35.81 18.83 15.22
CA GLY A 18 34.48 18.26 15.46
C GLY A 18 34.44 16.74 15.64
N LYS A 19 35.37 16.00 15.03
CA LYS A 19 35.51 14.54 15.18
C LYS A 19 36.16 14.11 16.50
N GLN A 20 36.79 15.02 17.23
CA GLN A 20 37.34 14.73 18.55
C GLN A 20 36.21 14.60 19.58
N GLU A 21 36.50 13.99 20.72
CA GLU A 21 35.55 13.84 21.82
C GLU A 21 36.01 14.57 23.08
N GLY A 22 35.07 14.96 23.94
CA GLY A 22 35.34 15.48 25.28
C GLY A 22 35.32 17.01 25.41
N ARG A 23 35.33 17.47 26.67
CA ARG A 23 35.05 18.87 27.06
C ARG A 23 35.98 19.91 26.43
N GLU A 24 37.23 19.54 26.14
CA GLU A 24 38.20 20.48 25.55
C GLU A 24 37.78 20.89 24.13
N ARG A 25 37.26 19.95 23.36
CA ARG A 25 36.72 20.21 22.02
C ARG A 25 35.51 21.14 22.09
N ASP A 26 34.58 20.88 23.00
CA ASP A 26 33.37 21.71 23.19
C ASP A 26 33.75 23.15 23.50
N ARG A 27 34.74 23.33 24.37
CA ARG A 27 35.27 24.64 24.73
C ARG A 27 35.89 25.33 23.51
N LYS A 28 36.74 24.65 22.74
CA LYS A 28 37.35 25.20 21.53
C LYS A 28 36.30 25.63 20.50
N LEU A 29 35.28 24.80 20.25
CA LEU A 29 34.21 25.11 19.30
C LEU A 29 33.35 26.28 19.77
N LYS A 30 33.01 26.35 21.05
CA LYS A 30 32.30 27.51 21.63
C LYS A 30 33.12 28.79 21.54
N ASP A 31 34.41 28.74 21.85
CA ASP A 31 35.31 29.90 21.74
C ASP A 31 35.44 30.39 20.29
N LEU A 32 35.54 29.46 19.32
CA LEU A 32 35.53 29.79 17.90
C LEU A 32 34.19 30.39 17.47
N LEU A 33 33.07 29.83 17.93
CA LEU A 33 31.74 30.31 17.61
C LEU A 33 31.56 31.75 18.09
N VAL A 34 31.92 32.06 19.34
CA VAL A 34 31.84 33.42 19.90
C VAL A 34 32.61 34.43 19.06
N LYS A 35 33.81 34.06 18.59
CA LYS A 35 34.66 34.95 17.78
C LYS A 35 34.18 35.11 16.34
N SER A 36 33.61 34.07 15.76
CA SER A 36 33.26 34.03 14.33
C SER A 36 31.79 34.35 14.04
N PHE A 37 30.88 34.21 15.01
CA PHE A 37 29.46 34.48 14.78
C PHE A 37 29.14 35.93 14.35
N PRO A 38 29.82 37.00 14.83
CA PRO A 38 29.55 38.37 14.37
C PRO A 38 29.67 38.56 12.85
N VAL A 39 30.45 37.72 12.16
CA VAL A 39 30.62 37.77 10.69
C VAL A 39 29.70 36.83 9.92
N VAL A 40 28.70 36.21 10.57
CA VAL A 40 27.77 35.24 9.93
C VAL A 40 27.00 35.83 8.73
N LYS A 41 26.74 37.14 8.74
CA LYS A 41 26.07 37.85 7.63
C LYS A 41 26.98 38.06 6.42
N VAL A 42 28.30 37.92 6.58
CA VAL A 42 29.27 38.08 5.48
C VAL A 42 29.30 36.79 4.65
N LYS A 43 28.69 36.81 3.46
CA LYS A 43 28.52 35.62 2.58
C LYS A 43 29.83 34.83 2.34
N ALA A 44 30.97 35.51 2.21
CA ALA A 44 32.27 34.86 2.00
C ALA A 44 32.75 34.02 3.22
N LEU A 45 32.42 34.45 4.43
CA LEU A 45 32.86 33.82 5.69
C LEU A 45 31.79 32.93 6.32
N ARG A 46 30.52 33.09 5.92
CA ARG A 46 29.36 32.31 6.39
C ARG A 46 29.62 30.79 6.41
N PRO A 47 30.22 30.15 5.39
CA PRO A 47 30.48 28.70 5.42
C PRO A 47 31.38 28.24 6.58
N ILE A 48 32.30 29.10 7.04
CA ILE A 48 33.16 28.80 8.21
C ILE A 48 32.31 28.79 9.48
N VAL A 49 31.42 29.80 9.63
CA VAL A 49 30.52 29.88 10.79
C VAL A 49 29.54 28.70 10.81
N MET A 50 28.99 28.32 9.65
CA MET A 50 28.11 27.15 9.54
C MET A 50 28.84 25.85 9.91
N ALA A 51 30.10 25.67 9.48
CA ALA A 51 30.90 24.53 9.89
C ALA A 51 31.13 24.49 11.42
N ILE A 52 31.36 25.63 12.07
CA ILE A 52 31.50 25.68 13.53
C ILE A 52 30.17 25.31 14.20
N LEU A 53 29.05 25.90 13.76
CA LEU A 53 27.72 25.61 14.28
C LEU A 53 27.38 24.12 14.17
N LYS A 54 27.61 23.51 12.99
CA LYS A 54 27.36 22.08 12.73
C LYS A 54 28.07 21.17 13.73
N ASN A 55 29.33 21.48 14.04
CA ASN A 55 30.15 20.66 14.94
C ASN A 55 29.91 20.98 16.42
N THR A 56 29.15 22.04 16.75
CA THR A 56 28.85 22.46 18.12
C THR A 56 27.62 21.69 18.64
N PRO A 57 27.75 20.81 19.66
CA PRO A 57 26.64 19.94 20.09
C PRO A 57 25.49 20.69 20.75
N GLN A 58 25.81 21.76 21.47
CA GLN A 58 24.84 22.61 22.16
C GLN A 58 25.18 24.06 21.84
N ILE A 59 24.35 24.64 20.98
CA ILE A 59 24.43 26.03 20.54
C ILE A 59 23.54 26.86 21.45
N ASP A 60 24.02 28.00 21.94
CA ASP A 60 23.21 28.90 22.75
C ASP A 60 22.01 29.46 21.97
N ASP A 61 20.85 29.53 22.61
CA ASP A 61 19.58 30.00 22.02
C ASP A 61 19.67 31.39 21.38
N SER A 62 20.56 32.24 21.89
CA SER A 62 20.79 33.58 21.33
C SER A 62 21.24 33.51 19.86
N TYR A 63 22.09 32.55 19.51
CA TYR A 63 22.56 32.32 18.14
C TYR A 63 21.47 31.68 17.29
N LEU A 64 20.76 30.68 17.81
CA LEU A 64 19.66 30.01 17.11
C LEU A 64 18.55 31.00 16.73
N LYS A 65 18.19 31.91 17.63
CA LYS A 65 17.21 32.98 17.36
C LYS A 65 17.63 33.91 16.22
N VAL A 66 18.93 34.18 16.06
CA VAL A 66 19.44 34.98 14.94
C VAL A 66 19.32 34.21 13.63
N LEU A 67 19.65 32.92 13.62
CA LEU A 67 19.53 32.07 12.43
C LEU A 67 18.08 31.95 11.96
N VAL A 68 17.13 31.75 12.88
CA VAL A 68 15.70 31.63 12.55
C VAL A 68 15.10 32.93 12.01
N ARG A 69 15.55 34.08 12.49
CA ARG A 69 15.03 35.39 12.05
C ARG A 69 15.42 35.77 10.62
N ASP A 70 16.45 35.16 10.07
CA ASP A 70 16.99 35.44 8.74
C ASP A 70 16.88 34.21 7.85
N ARG A 71 16.01 34.28 6.83
CA ARG A 71 15.72 33.15 5.95
C ARG A 71 16.93 32.68 5.15
N GLU A 72 17.85 33.57 4.75
CA GLU A 72 19.08 33.13 4.08
C GLU A 72 19.96 32.32 5.04
N LEU A 73 20.13 32.81 6.28
CA LEU A 73 20.95 32.12 7.27
C LEU A 73 20.36 30.76 7.64
N TYR A 74 19.05 30.69 7.85
CA TYR A 74 18.37 29.43 8.13
C TYR A 74 18.53 28.42 6.97
N ASN A 75 18.36 28.85 5.73
CA ASN A 75 18.50 27.96 4.57
C ASN A 75 19.92 27.39 4.44
N ASP A 76 20.94 28.19 4.77
CA ASP A 76 22.35 27.80 4.70
C ASP A 76 22.80 26.91 5.87
N THR A 77 21.97 26.71 6.90
CA THR A 77 22.32 25.86 8.05
C THR A 77 22.19 24.37 7.74
N ASP A 78 23.17 23.59 8.20
CA ASP A 78 23.11 22.13 8.18
C ASP A 78 21.98 21.58 9.06
N THR A 79 21.50 20.38 8.72
CA THR A 79 20.43 19.67 9.44
C THR A 79 20.77 19.48 10.93
N GLU A 80 22.03 19.26 11.30
CA GLU A 80 22.48 19.14 12.70
C GLU A 80 22.12 20.38 13.53
N VAL A 81 22.27 21.57 12.94
CA VAL A 81 21.94 22.85 13.58
C VAL A 81 20.43 23.03 13.59
N LYS A 82 19.76 22.74 12.48
CA LYS A 82 18.30 22.82 12.38
C LYS A 82 17.61 21.90 13.39
N ARG A 83 18.14 20.71 13.67
CA ARG A 83 17.64 19.82 14.74
C ARG A 83 17.59 20.50 16.10
N GLN A 84 18.60 21.32 16.45
CA GLN A 84 18.60 22.07 17.70
C GLN A 84 17.51 23.16 17.70
N ILE A 85 17.26 23.80 16.56
CA ILE A 85 16.17 24.77 16.39
C ILE A 85 14.80 24.10 16.50
N TRP A 86 14.59 23.01 15.77
CA TRP A 86 13.31 22.30 15.65
C TRP A 86 12.83 21.71 16.97
N LYS A 87 13.75 21.26 17.82
CA LYS A 87 13.44 20.71 19.15
C LYS A 87 12.52 21.62 19.95
N ASP A 88 12.69 22.94 19.86
CA ASP A 88 11.91 23.92 20.62
C ASP A 88 10.99 24.79 19.76
N ASN A 89 10.85 24.45 18.47
CA ASN A 89 9.99 25.15 17.53
C ASN A 89 9.18 24.17 16.67
N GLN A 90 8.11 23.63 17.26
CA GLN A 90 7.25 22.61 16.64
C GLN A 90 6.62 23.08 15.33
N SER A 91 6.18 24.34 15.24
CA SER A 91 5.57 24.88 14.03
C SER A 91 6.57 24.90 12.87
N LEU A 92 7.78 25.40 13.12
CA LEU A 92 8.82 25.44 12.09
C LEU A 92 9.21 24.03 11.62
N PHE A 93 9.30 23.07 12.53
CA PHE A 93 9.55 21.68 12.15
C PHE A 93 8.38 21.07 11.35
N GLY A 94 7.15 21.39 11.74
CA GLY A 94 5.95 21.01 11.01
C GLY A 94 5.95 21.55 9.57
N ASP A 95 6.38 22.79 9.37
CA ASP A 95 6.49 23.41 8.04
C ASP A 95 7.52 22.71 7.13
N GLU A 96 8.61 22.18 7.71
CA GLU A 96 9.63 21.41 6.96
C GLU A 96 9.17 19.98 6.64
N VAL A 97 8.44 19.35 7.57
CA VAL A 97 8.03 17.94 7.45
C VAL A 97 6.75 17.79 6.62
N SER A 98 5.80 18.72 6.71
CA SER A 98 4.49 18.64 6.04
C SER A 98 4.57 18.43 4.51
N PRO A 99 5.46 19.11 3.76
CA PRO A 99 5.64 18.84 2.33
C PRO A 99 6.09 17.40 2.06
N LEU A 100 6.98 16.84 2.89
CA LEU A 100 7.43 15.46 2.76
C LEU A 100 6.28 14.48 3.02
N LEU A 101 5.48 14.71 4.06
CA LEU A 101 4.31 13.87 4.35
C LEU A 101 3.31 13.89 3.20
N SER A 102 3.06 15.05 2.61
CA SER A 102 2.17 15.20 1.45
C SER A 102 2.74 14.53 0.20
N GLN A 103 4.04 14.67 -0.03
CA GLN A 103 4.76 13.98 -1.11
C GLN A 103 4.63 12.46 -0.96
N TYR A 104 4.84 11.92 0.23
CA TYR A 104 4.75 10.47 0.47
C TYR A 104 3.38 9.90 0.11
N ILE A 105 2.30 10.57 0.52
CA ILE A 105 0.94 10.15 0.19
C ILE A 105 0.71 10.21 -1.32
N SER A 106 1.11 11.30 -1.97
CA SER A 106 1.02 11.47 -3.42
C SER A 106 1.75 10.36 -4.17
N GLU A 107 2.96 9.98 -3.74
CA GLU A 107 3.72 8.87 -4.32
C GLU A 107 2.98 7.53 -4.22
N LYS A 108 2.34 7.23 -3.07
CA LYS A 108 1.54 6.00 -2.90
C LYS A 108 0.29 6.01 -3.78
N GLU A 109 -0.43 7.12 -3.84
CA GLU A 109 -1.59 7.28 -4.72
C GLU A 109 -1.21 7.11 -6.19
N ASN A 110 -0.08 7.68 -6.62
CA ASN A 110 0.39 7.56 -7.99
C ASN A 110 0.61 6.08 -8.37
N VAL A 111 1.18 5.27 -7.48
CA VAL A 111 1.33 3.82 -7.71
C VAL A 111 -0.04 3.12 -7.81
N LEU A 112 -1.00 3.46 -6.96
CA LEU A 112 -2.33 2.83 -6.96
C LEU A 112 -3.10 3.11 -8.26
N PHE A 113 -3.08 4.37 -8.70
CA PHE A 113 -3.90 4.86 -9.80
C PHE A 113 -3.18 4.94 -11.16
N ASP A 114 -1.91 4.55 -11.25
CA ASP A 114 -1.20 4.48 -12.54
C ASP A 114 -1.90 3.47 -13.47
N HIS A 115 -2.36 3.96 -14.63
CA HIS A 115 -3.05 3.21 -15.67
C HIS A 115 -2.15 2.90 -16.88
N THR A 116 -0.88 3.31 -16.84
CA THR A 116 0.08 3.12 -17.93
C THR A 116 1.01 1.94 -17.67
N ASN A 117 1.35 1.69 -16.40
CA ASN A 117 2.29 0.65 -16.02
C ASN A 117 1.66 -0.42 -15.12
N LEU A 118 1.33 -1.58 -15.70
CA LEU A 118 0.81 -2.75 -14.95
C LEU A 118 1.89 -3.57 -14.26
N SER A 119 3.17 -3.35 -14.58
CA SER A 119 4.26 -4.12 -13.96
C SER A 119 4.52 -3.71 -12.50
N THR A 120 4.13 -2.47 -12.15
CA THR A 120 4.29 -1.94 -10.79
C THR A 120 3.13 -2.40 -9.91
N GLN A 121 3.30 -3.53 -9.23
CA GLN A 121 2.35 -3.99 -8.21
C GLN A 121 2.54 -3.21 -6.90
N PHE A 122 1.47 -2.67 -6.32
CA PHE A 122 1.52 -1.93 -5.06
C PHE A 122 2.17 -2.73 -3.90
N PHE A 123 1.86 -4.03 -3.81
CA PHE A 123 2.43 -4.96 -2.82
C PHE A 123 3.74 -5.65 -3.28
N GLY A 124 4.28 -5.27 -4.43
CA GLY A 124 5.50 -5.86 -5.01
C GLY A 124 6.79 -5.49 -4.26
N PRO A 125 7.04 -4.21 -3.92
CA PRO A 125 8.27 -3.80 -3.25
C PRO A 125 8.47 -4.48 -1.89
N SER A 126 9.69 -4.99 -1.65
CA SER A 126 10.05 -5.55 -0.34
C SER A 126 10.10 -4.45 0.73
N PRO A 127 9.93 -4.79 2.03
CA PRO A 127 9.99 -3.78 3.08
C PRO A 127 11.30 -2.98 3.11
N LYS A 128 12.42 -3.60 2.71
CA LYS A 128 13.72 -2.91 2.59
C LYS A 128 13.73 -1.88 1.47
N VAL A 129 13.15 -2.19 0.31
CA VAL A 129 13.06 -1.24 -0.81
C VAL A 129 12.16 -0.06 -0.44
N ARG A 130 11.03 -0.32 0.23
CA ARG A 130 10.06 0.74 0.58
C ARG A 130 10.68 1.84 1.44
N ARG A 131 11.38 1.47 2.51
CA ARG A 131 11.99 2.43 3.44
C ARG A 131 13.23 3.13 2.90
N GLN A 132 13.76 2.73 1.74
CA GLN A 132 14.82 3.45 1.02
C GLN A 132 14.27 4.59 0.14
N GLY A 133 12.95 4.80 0.13
CA GLY A 133 12.32 5.94 -0.54
C GLY A 133 12.84 7.28 -0.01
N GLU A 134 12.90 8.27 -0.91
CA GLU A 134 13.49 9.59 -0.66
C GLU A 134 12.88 10.27 0.58
N VAL A 135 11.55 10.24 0.70
CA VAL A 135 10.84 10.85 1.83
C VAL A 135 11.24 10.21 3.16
N VAL A 136 11.25 8.88 3.23
CA VAL A 136 11.58 8.15 4.48
C VAL A 136 13.01 8.44 4.90
N GLN A 137 13.95 8.41 3.94
CA GLN A 137 15.36 8.70 4.20
C GLN A 137 15.58 10.16 4.63
N LYS A 138 14.89 11.12 4.00
CA LYS A 138 14.93 12.53 4.42
C LYS A 138 14.39 12.72 5.83
N LEU A 139 13.26 12.10 6.17
CA LEU A 139 12.68 12.18 7.52
C LEU A 139 13.62 11.58 8.56
N ALA A 140 14.17 10.39 8.30
CA ALA A 140 15.16 9.75 9.18
C ALA A 140 16.39 10.65 9.37
N HIS A 141 16.89 11.26 8.29
CA HIS A 141 17.99 12.22 8.36
C HIS A 141 17.62 13.48 9.17
N MET A 142 16.43 14.05 8.98
CA MET A 142 15.97 15.23 9.72
C MET A 142 15.84 14.93 11.22
N ILE A 143 15.35 13.75 11.60
CA ILE A 143 15.21 13.33 12.99
C ILE A 143 16.58 13.06 13.63
N GLY A 144 17.49 12.38 12.92
CA GLY A 144 18.77 11.96 13.46
C GLY A 144 18.58 11.10 14.72
N ASN A 145 19.25 11.48 15.81
CA ASN A 145 19.14 10.83 17.12
C ASN A 145 18.18 11.55 18.08
N SER A 146 17.38 12.50 17.60
CA SER A 146 16.54 13.33 18.45
C SER A 146 15.19 12.66 18.74
N VAL A 147 15.07 12.03 19.90
CA VAL A 147 13.80 11.45 20.40
C VAL A 147 12.63 12.44 20.31
N LYS A 148 12.84 13.69 20.73
CA LYS A 148 11.79 14.74 20.69
C LYS A 148 11.26 15.00 19.28
N LEU A 149 12.15 14.95 18.26
CA LEU A 149 11.72 15.16 16.86
C LEU A 149 11.03 13.92 16.31
N TYR A 150 11.49 12.72 16.70
CA TYR A 150 10.81 11.47 16.38
C TYR A 150 9.37 11.47 16.91
N ASP A 151 9.19 11.80 18.19
CA ASP A 151 7.87 11.89 18.83
C ASP A 151 6.97 12.92 18.15
N MET A 152 7.52 14.07 17.75
CA MET A 152 6.78 15.09 16.97
C MET A 152 6.29 14.52 15.63
N VAL A 153 7.14 13.80 14.89
CA VAL A 153 6.72 13.16 13.63
C VAL A 153 5.63 12.13 13.91
N LEU A 154 5.77 11.28 14.93
CA LEU A 154 4.73 10.31 15.29
C LEU A 154 3.40 11.00 15.64
N GLN A 155 3.44 12.15 16.34
CA GLN A 155 2.25 12.93 16.64
C GLN A 155 1.60 13.51 15.37
N PHE A 156 2.41 14.00 14.42
CA PHE A 156 1.89 14.45 13.12
C PHE A 156 1.24 13.31 12.36
N LEU A 157 1.86 12.13 12.30
CA LEU A 157 1.30 10.95 11.64
C LEU A 157 -0.04 10.52 12.26
N ARG A 158 -0.14 10.49 13.60
CA ARG A 158 -1.40 10.19 14.31
C ARG A 158 -2.48 11.22 13.98
N THR A 159 -2.13 12.50 14.02
CA THR A 159 -3.07 13.61 13.74
C THR A 159 -3.59 13.55 12.31
N LEU A 160 -2.70 13.31 11.34
CA LEU A 160 -3.07 13.21 9.93
C LEU A 160 -3.89 11.94 9.66
N PHE A 161 -3.51 10.79 10.25
CA PHE A 161 -4.28 9.56 10.16
C PHE A 161 -5.73 9.74 10.65
N LEU A 162 -5.92 10.40 11.80
CA LEU A 162 -7.25 10.68 12.32
C LEU A 162 -8.04 11.62 11.39
N ARG A 163 -7.41 12.71 10.95
CA ARG A 163 -8.06 13.75 10.14
C ARG A 163 -8.42 13.33 8.73
N THR A 164 -7.56 12.57 8.06
CA THR A 164 -7.74 12.24 6.64
C THR A 164 -8.21 10.81 6.41
N ARG A 165 -8.16 9.95 7.45
CA ARG A 165 -8.38 8.50 7.34
C ARG A 165 -7.42 7.78 6.39
N ASN A 166 -6.31 8.41 6.01
CA ASN A 166 -5.35 7.80 5.09
C ASN A 166 -4.41 6.84 5.84
N VAL A 167 -4.59 5.54 5.57
CA VAL A 167 -3.82 4.45 6.18
C VAL A 167 -2.34 4.46 5.81
N HIS A 168 -1.92 5.17 4.76
CA HIS A 168 -0.49 5.25 4.39
C HIS A 168 0.36 6.02 5.41
N TYR A 169 -0.24 6.82 6.31
CA TYR A 169 0.49 7.34 7.46
C TYR A 169 0.89 6.25 8.46
N CYS A 170 0.12 5.16 8.54
CA CYS A 170 0.49 3.97 9.30
C CYS A 170 1.67 3.24 8.64
N THR A 171 1.65 3.14 7.30
CA THR A 171 2.79 2.64 6.52
C THR A 171 4.06 3.45 6.79
N LEU A 172 3.97 4.78 6.75
CA LEU A 172 5.09 5.68 6.98
C LEU A 172 5.64 5.55 8.41
N ARG A 173 4.77 5.38 9.41
CA ARG A 173 5.19 5.10 10.79
C ARG A 173 6.11 3.87 10.86
N ALA A 174 5.65 2.75 10.28
CA ALA A 174 6.40 1.50 10.31
C ALA A 174 7.71 1.59 9.51
N GLU A 175 7.66 2.18 8.31
CA GLU A 175 8.84 2.36 7.45
C GLU A 175 9.89 3.28 8.10
N LEU A 176 9.47 4.35 8.76
CA LEU A 176 10.37 5.28 9.45
C LEU A 176 11.09 4.62 10.64
N LEU A 177 10.36 3.86 11.47
CA LEU A 177 10.94 3.12 12.59
C LEU A 177 11.96 2.09 12.09
N MET A 178 11.66 1.40 10.98
CA MET A 178 12.59 0.44 10.37
C MET A 178 13.76 1.10 9.65
N ALA A 179 13.61 2.31 9.11
CA ALA A 179 14.72 3.09 8.57
C ALA A 179 15.69 3.52 9.69
N LEU A 180 15.17 3.98 10.84
CA LEU A 180 16.00 4.32 12.00
C LEU A 180 16.69 3.10 12.61
N HIS A 181 16.06 1.93 12.54
CA HIS A 181 16.68 0.65 12.89
C HIS A 181 17.83 0.29 11.95
N ASP A 182 17.64 0.41 10.63
CA ASP A 182 18.70 0.17 9.65
C ASP A 182 19.89 1.14 9.82
N LEU A 183 19.63 2.35 10.32
CA LEU A 183 20.64 3.36 10.68
C LEU A 183 21.24 3.19 12.08
N GLU A 184 20.84 2.16 12.82
CA GLU A 184 21.31 1.83 14.17
C GLU A 184 21.14 2.97 15.21
N VAL A 185 20.06 3.76 15.09
CA VAL A 185 19.79 4.88 16.02
C VAL A 185 19.24 4.36 17.35
N GLN A 186 20.14 3.90 18.22
CA GLN A 186 19.82 3.28 19.52
C GLN A 186 18.98 4.18 20.43
N ASP A 187 19.22 5.50 20.39
CA ASP A 187 18.48 6.48 21.19
C ASP A 187 16.96 6.44 20.94
N ILE A 188 16.53 6.00 19.76
CA ILE A 188 15.12 5.89 19.38
C ILE A 188 14.63 4.44 19.47
N ILE A 189 15.35 3.49 18.88
CA ILE A 189 14.85 2.11 18.79
C ILE A 189 14.81 1.39 20.15
N SER A 190 15.62 1.81 21.12
CA SER A 190 15.62 1.21 22.47
C SER A 190 14.43 1.64 23.33
N ILE A 191 13.80 2.77 22.98
CA ILE A 191 12.70 3.37 23.75
C ILE A 191 11.34 3.22 23.05
N ASP A 192 11.31 3.05 21.72
CA ASP A 192 10.06 2.86 21.00
C ASP A 192 9.44 1.50 21.37
N PRO A 193 8.23 1.47 21.96
CA PRO A 193 7.63 0.25 22.47
C PRO A 193 7.20 -0.72 21.36
N CYS A 194 7.05 -0.23 20.13
CA CYS A 194 6.63 -1.00 18.96
C CYS A 194 7.81 -1.52 18.14
N HIS A 195 9.06 -1.17 18.47
CA HIS A 195 10.24 -1.55 17.68
C HIS A 195 10.34 -3.07 17.46
N LYS A 196 10.36 -3.86 18.53
CA LYS A 196 10.53 -5.31 18.45
C LYS A 196 9.37 -5.98 17.72
N PHE A 197 8.14 -5.53 17.96
CA PHE A 197 6.96 -6.02 17.28
C PHE A 197 7.01 -5.73 15.78
N THR A 198 7.29 -4.47 15.42
CA THR A 198 7.37 -4.03 14.02
C THR A 198 8.48 -4.77 13.28
N TRP A 199 9.63 -4.99 13.93
CA TRP A 199 10.74 -5.76 13.35
C TRP A 199 10.39 -7.24 13.11
N CYS A 200 9.71 -7.89 14.07
CA CYS A 200 9.24 -9.25 13.91
C CYS A 200 8.19 -9.36 12.79
N LEU A 201 7.24 -8.41 12.73
CA LEU A 201 6.23 -8.35 11.68
C LEU A 201 6.86 -8.08 10.29
N ASP A 202 7.85 -7.18 10.19
CA ASP A 202 8.59 -6.89 8.96
C ASP A 202 9.26 -8.15 8.40
N ALA A 203 9.84 -8.98 9.28
CA ALA A 203 10.41 -10.27 8.91
C ALA A 203 9.36 -11.25 8.36
N CYS A 204 8.18 -11.30 9.00
CA CYS A 204 7.07 -12.12 8.53
C CYS A 204 6.57 -11.68 7.15
N ILE A 205 6.40 -10.36 6.93
CA ILE A 205 5.98 -9.79 5.65
C ILE A 205 7.00 -10.10 4.56
N ARG A 206 8.29 -9.91 4.84
CA ARG A 206 9.39 -10.17 3.90
C ARG A 206 9.43 -11.63 3.46
N GLU A 207 9.27 -12.55 4.41
CA GLU A 207 9.35 -14.00 4.16
C GLU A 207 8.01 -14.60 3.73
N LYS A 208 6.92 -13.81 3.77
CA LYS A 208 5.56 -14.22 3.43
C LYS A 208 5.09 -15.47 4.19
N ASN A 209 5.59 -15.63 5.43
CA ASN A 209 5.32 -16.76 6.30
C ASN A 209 5.38 -16.36 7.79
N VAL A 210 4.58 -17.04 8.63
CA VAL A 210 4.69 -16.99 10.09
C VAL A 210 4.89 -18.40 10.61
N ASP A 211 6.08 -18.68 11.15
CA ASP A 211 6.34 -19.94 11.84
C ASP A 211 5.88 -19.90 13.31
N ILE A 212 5.96 -21.05 13.99
CA ILE A 212 5.55 -21.20 15.39
C ILE A 212 6.37 -20.31 16.33
N LYS A 213 7.64 -20.01 16.00
CA LYS A 213 8.50 -19.19 16.85
C LYS A 213 8.06 -17.72 16.76
N ARG A 214 7.91 -17.20 15.55
CA ARG A 214 7.48 -15.82 15.30
C ARG A 214 6.06 -15.58 15.76
N SER A 215 5.15 -16.55 15.60
CA SER A 215 3.79 -16.42 16.14
C SER A 215 3.80 -16.26 17.66
N ARG A 216 4.62 -17.04 18.39
CA ARG A 216 4.79 -16.88 19.84
C ARG A 216 5.41 -15.55 20.22
N GLU A 217 6.37 -15.04 19.46
CA GLU A 217 6.97 -13.71 19.69
C GLU A 217 5.94 -12.60 19.50
N LEU A 218 5.21 -12.60 18.37
CA LEU A 218 4.15 -11.64 18.07
C LEU A 218 3.04 -11.67 19.12
N GLN A 219 2.59 -12.87 19.49
CA GLN A 219 1.62 -13.05 20.56
C GLN A 219 2.14 -12.54 21.90
N GLY A 220 3.40 -12.85 22.23
CA GLY A 220 4.03 -12.37 23.45
C GLY A 220 4.09 -10.85 23.52
N PHE A 221 4.32 -10.13 22.41
CA PHE A 221 4.28 -8.67 22.42
C PHE A 221 2.90 -8.11 22.74
N LEU A 222 1.83 -8.72 22.21
CA LEU A 222 0.45 -8.30 22.51
C LEU A 222 0.04 -8.63 23.95
N ASP A 223 0.37 -9.84 24.42
CA ASP A 223 -0.03 -10.32 25.75
C ASP A 223 0.76 -9.65 26.89
N ASN A 224 1.96 -9.13 26.61
CA ASN A 224 2.81 -8.46 27.60
C ASN A 224 2.57 -6.94 27.73
N VAL A 225 1.55 -6.38 27.07
CA VAL A 225 1.17 -4.98 27.29
C VAL A 225 0.66 -4.83 28.72
N LYS A 226 1.41 -4.08 29.53
CA LYS A 226 1.13 -3.90 30.96
C LYS A 226 -0.06 -2.97 31.18
N ARG A 227 -0.77 -3.19 32.28
CA ARG A 227 -1.76 -2.23 32.79
C ARG A 227 -1.10 -0.89 33.06
N GLY A 228 -1.72 0.21 32.60
CA GLY A 228 -1.17 1.56 32.62
C GLY A 228 -0.26 1.92 31.43
N GLN A 229 0.02 0.98 30.52
CA GLN A 229 0.77 1.19 29.28
C GLN A 229 -0.07 0.86 28.04
N GLU A 230 -1.39 0.88 28.17
CA GLU A 230 -2.31 0.46 27.11
C GLU A 230 -2.17 1.32 25.86
N GLN A 231 -1.71 2.57 25.96
CA GLN A 231 -1.41 3.45 24.82
C GLN A 231 -0.52 2.81 23.75
N VAL A 232 0.35 1.86 24.15
CA VAL A 232 1.16 1.06 23.22
C VAL A 232 0.30 0.29 22.22
N LEU A 233 -0.89 -0.17 22.61
CA LEU A 233 -1.84 -0.81 21.69
C LEU A 233 -2.27 0.11 20.56
N GLY A 234 -2.40 1.42 20.81
CA GLY A 234 -2.68 2.39 19.76
C GLY A 234 -1.60 2.38 18.69
N ASP A 235 -0.34 2.39 19.10
CA ASP A 235 0.79 2.36 18.18
C ASP A 235 0.98 1.02 17.47
N LEU A 236 0.75 -0.10 18.16
CA LEU A 236 0.73 -1.44 17.56
C LEU A 236 -0.41 -1.57 16.54
N SER A 237 -1.59 -1.03 16.86
CA SER A 237 -2.74 -1.03 15.96
C SER A 237 -2.46 -0.21 14.69
N MET A 238 -1.77 0.94 14.78
CA MET A 238 -1.30 1.65 13.59
C MET A 238 -0.39 0.77 12.75
N THR A 239 0.63 0.14 13.34
CA THR A 239 1.52 -0.76 12.60
C THR A 239 0.75 -1.89 11.90
N LEU A 240 -0.32 -2.40 12.51
CA LEU A 240 -1.18 -3.44 11.93
C LEU A 240 -2.20 -2.91 10.92
N CYS A 241 -2.54 -1.62 10.97
CA CYS A 241 -3.39 -0.93 10.01
C CYS A 241 -2.67 -0.60 8.70
N ASP A 242 -1.33 -0.75 8.65
CA ASP A 242 -0.55 -0.68 7.42
C ASP A 242 -1.12 -1.66 6.36
N PRO A 243 -1.48 -1.19 5.15
CA PRO A 243 -1.96 -2.06 4.07
C PRO A 243 -1.08 -3.28 3.80
N TYR A 244 0.25 -3.17 3.95
CA TYR A 244 1.15 -4.31 3.76
C TYR A 244 1.01 -5.36 4.87
N ALA A 245 0.76 -4.94 6.11
CA ALA A 245 0.45 -5.83 7.22
C ALA A 245 -0.91 -6.51 7.01
N ILE A 246 -1.96 -5.75 6.66
CA ILE A 246 -3.29 -6.31 6.36
C ILE A 246 -3.19 -7.35 5.23
N ASN A 247 -2.51 -7.01 4.14
CA ASN A 247 -2.31 -7.92 3.01
C ASN A 247 -1.59 -9.20 3.42
N PHE A 248 -0.55 -9.08 4.25
CA PHE A 248 0.16 -10.22 4.77
C PHE A 248 -0.72 -11.11 5.66
N LEU A 249 -1.42 -10.52 6.64
CA LEU A 249 -2.25 -11.25 7.59
C LEU A 249 -3.40 -11.98 6.87
N ALA A 250 -4.12 -11.28 5.99
CA ALA A 250 -5.25 -11.83 5.27
C ALA A 250 -4.82 -12.92 4.27
N THR A 251 -3.76 -12.67 3.48
CA THR A 251 -3.23 -13.68 2.54
C THR A 251 -2.72 -14.92 3.30
N SER A 252 -2.08 -14.74 4.44
CA SER A 252 -1.59 -15.86 5.26
C SER A 252 -2.75 -16.66 5.87
N ALA A 253 -3.82 -15.98 6.32
CA ALA A 253 -5.03 -16.65 6.78
C ALA A 253 -5.67 -17.50 5.68
N ILE A 254 -5.86 -16.96 4.46
CA ILE A 254 -6.42 -17.72 3.32
C ILE A 254 -5.54 -18.93 2.97
N LYS A 255 -4.22 -18.79 2.99
CA LYS A 255 -3.30 -19.92 2.78
C LYS A 255 -3.44 -21.01 3.85
N ILE A 256 -3.58 -20.62 5.12
CA ILE A 256 -3.80 -21.57 6.22
C ILE A 256 -5.14 -22.28 6.03
N LEU A 257 -6.20 -21.58 5.64
CA LEU A 257 -7.51 -22.20 5.36
C LEU A 257 -7.41 -23.25 4.24
N HIS A 258 -6.73 -22.94 3.13
CA HIS A 258 -6.46 -23.95 2.09
C HIS A 258 -5.69 -25.15 2.63
N HIS A 259 -4.65 -24.92 3.44
CA HIS A 259 -3.88 -26.01 4.05
C HIS A 259 -4.75 -26.87 4.98
N LEU A 260 -5.58 -26.24 5.83
CA LEU A 260 -6.51 -26.93 6.71
C LEU A 260 -7.51 -27.80 5.95
N ILE A 261 -8.02 -27.33 4.81
CA ILE A 261 -8.85 -28.14 3.92
C ILE A 261 -8.09 -29.40 3.48
N CYS A 262 -6.84 -29.27 3.05
CA CYS A 262 -6.04 -30.41 2.57
C CYS A 262 -5.73 -31.44 3.66
N ILE A 263 -5.64 -31.02 4.94
CA ILE A 263 -5.35 -31.91 6.07
C ILE A 263 -6.58 -32.26 6.91
N GLU A 264 -7.78 -31.90 6.44
CA GLU A 264 -9.05 -32.07 7.15
C GLU A 264 -9.05 -31.45 8.57
N GLY A 265 -8.33 -30.35 8.74
CA GLY A 265 -8.17 -29.65 10.01
C GLY A 265 -9.23 -28.57 10.25
N MET A 266 -9.51 -28.28 11.53
CA MET A 266 -10.48 -27.25 11.91
C MET A 266 -9.81 -25.88 12.15
N PRO A 267 -10.43 -24.75 11.72
CA PRO A 267 -9.87 -23.41 11.94
C PRO A 267 -9.56 -23.07 13.40
N ARG A 268 -10.45 -23.48 14.32
CA ARG A 268 -10.33 -23.19 15.76
C ARG A 268 -9.11 -23.84 16.41
N ASP A 269 -8.61 -24.93 15.83
CA ASP A 269 -7.48 -25.69 16.39
C ASP A 269 -6.13 -25.12 15.93
N ASN A 270 -6.13 -24.23 14.91
CA ASN A 270 -4.93 -23.60 14.40
C ASN A 270 -4.64 -22.28 15.14
N THR A 271 -3.75 -22.32 16.14
CA THR A 271 -3.41 -21.16 16.97
C THR A 271 -2.78 -19.99 16.20
N ILE A 272 -2.05 -20.27 15.11
CA ILE A 272 -1.46 -19.25 14.25
C ILE A 272 -2.58 -18.48 13.54
N LEU A 273 -3.56 -19.18 12.97
CA LEU A 273 -4.73 -18.56 12.34
C LEU A 273 -5.45 -17.63 13.33
N ILE A 274 -5.73 -18.10 14.55
CA ILE A 274 -6.40 -17.28 15.58
C ILE A 274 -5.59 -16.02 15.89
N LEU A 275 -4.27 -16.12 16.02
CA LEU A 275 -3.40 -14.96 16.23
C LEU A 275 -3.47 -13.97 15.06
N LEU A 276 -3.42 -14.46 13.81
CA LEU A 276 -3.50 -13.58 12.64
C LEU A 276 -4.84 -12.82 12.59
N LEU A 277 -5.95 -13.49 12.95
CA LEU A 277 -7.27 -12.87 12.99
C LEU A 277 -7.40 -11.85 14.12
N ARG A 278 -6.80 -12.13 15.29
CA ARG A 278 -6.70 -11.19 16.41
C ARG A 278 -5.90 -9.94 16.03
N MET A 279 -4.73 -10.12 15.41
CA MET A 279 -3.91 -9.01 14.89
C MET A 279 -4.64 -8.21 13.81
N LEU A 280 -5.37 -8.88 12.92
CA LEU A 280 -6.16 -8.22 11.90
C LEU A 280 -7.29 -7.38 12.52
N ALA A 281 -8.01 -7.92 13.51
CA ALA A 281 -9.04 -7.18 14.24
C ALA A 281 -8.47 -5.92 14.93
N LEU A 282 -7.28 -6.05 15.54
CA LEU A 282 -6.58 -4.93 16.18
C LEU A 282 -6.22 -3.84 15.16
N GLY A 283 -5.64 -4.21 14.01
CA GLY A 283 -5.30 -3.25 12.95
C GLY A 283 -6.51 -2.53 12.35
N LEU A 284 -7.61 -3.26 12.12
CA LEU A 284 -8.86 -2.68 11.59
C LEU A 284 -9.55 -1.72 12.57
N SER A 285 -9.25 -1.85 13.87
CA SER A 285 -9.79 -0.99 14.93
C SER A 285 -8.90 0.22 15.23
N ALA A 286 -7.78 0.38 14.54
CA ALA A 286 -6.76 1.39 14.87
C ALA A 286 -7.30 2.83 14.89
N TRP A 287 -8.08 3.21 13.88
CA TRP A 287 -8.65 4.57 13.81
C TRP A 287 -9.55 4.85 15.01
N VAL A 288 -10.50 3.93 15.30
CA VAL A 288 -11.45 4.07 16.41
C VAL A 288 -10.74 4.07 17.75
N MET A 289 -9.73 3.20 17.93
CA MET A 289 -8.94 3.11 19.15
C MET A 289 -8.19 4.42 19.45
N ILE A 290 -7.58 5.02 18.43
CA ILE A 290 -6.81 6.25 18.58
C ILE A 290 -7.74 7.46 18.74
N ASP A 291 -8.88 7.51 18.03
CA ASP A 291 -9.85 8.59 18.15
C ASP A 291 -10.51 8.61 19.53
N SER A 292 -11.01 7.46 19.98
CA SER A 292 -11.69 7.31 21.28
C SER A 292 -10.74 7.34 22.48
N GLN A 293 -9.44 7.14 22.26
CA GLN A 293 -8.44 6.91 23.31
C GLN A 293 -8.77 5.71 24.23
N ASP A 294 -9.65 4.80 23.80
CA ASP A 294 -9.92 3.55 24.51
C ASP A 294 -9.00 2.44 24.00
N PHE A 295 -7.81 2.36 24.60
CA PHE A 295 -6.78 1.40 24.22
C PHE A 295 -7.08 0.01 24.77
N LYS A 296 -8.06 -0.66 24.17
CA LYS A 296 -8.39 -2.05 24.48
C LYS A 296 -8.35 -2.89 23.21
N GLU A 297 -7.84 -4.09 23.36
CA GLU A 297 -7.86 -5.03 22.25
C GLU A 297 -9.31 -5.42 21.90
N PRO A 298 -9.70 -5.33 20.61
CA PRO A 298 -11.02 -5.75 20.18
C PRO A 298 -11.15 -7.26 20.34
N LYS A 299 -12.29 -7.71 20.90
CA LYS A 299 -12.59 -9.13 21.01
C LYS A 299 -12.91 -9.69 19.62
N LEU A 300 -12.16 -10.69 19.19
CA LEU A 300 -12.52 -11.48 18.01
C LEU A 300 -13.80 -12.26 18.32
N ASP A 301 -14.86 -12.02 17.55
CA ASP A 301 -16.10 -12.77 17.70
C ASP A 301 -15.84 -14.26 17.38
N SER A 302 -16.13 -15.11 18.36
CA SER A 302 -16.04 -16.57 18.23
C SER A 302 -16.79 -17.09 17.01
N GLN A 303 -17.89 -16.45 16.59
CA GLN A 303 -18.67 -16.88 15.45
C GLN A 303 -17.94 -16.71 14.12
N VAL A 304 -16.99 -15.77 14.03
CA VAL A 304 -16.10 -15.67 12.86
C VAL A 304 -15.32 -16.99 12.71
N VAL A 305 -14.79 -17.52 13.81
CA VAL A 305 -14.00 -18.75 13.79
C VAL A 305 -14.86 -20.00 13.66
N THR A 306 -16.03 -20.05 14.31
CA THR A 306 -16.84 -21.27 14.40
C THR A 306 -17.92 -21.39 13.34
N LYS A 307 -18.30 -20.31 12.65
CA LYS A 307 -19.36 -20.30 11.62
C LYS A 307 -18.86 -19.75 10.30
N PHE A 308 -18.29 -18.54 10.29
CA PHE A 308 -17.84 -17.90 9.04
C PHE A 308 -16.68 -18.67 8.39
N LEU A 309 -15.61 -18.98 9.12
CA LEU A 309 -14.46 -19.69 8.54
C LEU A 309 -14.83 -21.08 8.00
N PRO A 310 -15.61 -21.93 8.70
CA PRO A 310 -16.10 -23.17 8.13
C PRO A 310 -16.97 -22.98 6.87
N ALA A 311 -17.84 -21.96 6.85
CA ALA A 311 -18.64 -21.65 5.67
C ALA A 311 -17.77 -21.20 4.48
N LEU A 312 -16.77 -20.36 4.74
CA LEU A 312 -15.78 -19.95 3.74
C LEU A 312 -14.94 -21.14 3.26
N MET A 313 -14.52 -22.05 4.15
CA MET A 313 -13.82 -23.27 3.76
C MET A 313 -14.69 -24.19 2.91
N SER A 314 -16.00 -24.31 3.21
CA SER A 314 -16.94 -25.05 2.36
C SER A 314 -16.99 -24.47 0.95
N LEU A 315 -17.07 -23.14 0.85
CA LEU A 315 -17.00 -22.43 -0.43
C LEU A 315 -15.68 -22.70 -1.17
N MET A 316 -14.55 -22.66 -0.46
CA MET A 316 -13.22 -22.97 -0.99
C MET A 316 -13.09 -24.42 -1.47
N VAL A 317 -13.77 -25.36 -0.83
CA VAL A 317 -13.83 -26.77 -1.23
C VAL A 317 -14.63 -26.92 -2.51
N ASP A 318 -15.84 -26.35 -2.58
CA ASP A 318 -16.66 -26.36 -3.81
C ASP A 318 -15.86 -25.86 -5.01
N ASP A 319 -15.15 -24.75 -4.82
CA ASP A 319 -14.35 -24.13 -5.86
C ASP A 319 -13.15 -25.00 -6.29
N GLN A 320 -12.47 -25.65 -5.34
CA GLN A 320 -11.40 -26.60 -5.63
C GLN A 320 -11.91 -27.85 -6.36
N VAL A 321 -13.05 -28.42 -5.93
CA VAL A 321 -13.62 -29.60 -6.58
C VAL A 321 -14.05 -29.25 -8.00
N ARG A 322 -14.72 -28.12 -8.21
CA ARG A 322 -15.11 -27.66 -9.56
C ARG A 322 -13.90 -27.47 -10.49
N GLN A 323 -12.79 -26.92 -9.98
CA GLN A 323 -11.54 -26.78 -10.74
C GLN A 323 -10.88 -28.13 -11.06
N LEU A 324 -11.06 -29.15 -10.23
CA LEU A 324 -10.59 -30.50 -10.51
C LEU A 324 -11.51 -31.18 -11.54
N SER A 325 -12.82 -31.08 -11.37
CA SER A 325 -13.81 -31.65 -12.30
C SER A 325 -13.71 -31.07 -13.71
N SER A 326 -13.32 -29.80 -13.86
CA SER A 326 -13.11 -29.19 -15.19
C SER A 326 -11.92 -29.77 -15.96
N LYS A 327 -11.01 -30.47 -15.27
CA LYS A 327 -9.83 -31.13 -15.86
C LYS A 327 -10.07 -32.61 -16.17
N LEU A 328 -11.20 -33.18 -15.75
CA LEU A 328 -11.54 -34.57 -16.03
C LEU A 328 -11.97 -34.76 -17.51
N PRO A 329 -11.80 -35.97 -18.08
CA PRO A 329 -12.36 -36.32 -19.39
C PRO A 329 -13.88 -36.08 -19.46
N PRO A 330 -14.44 -35.78 -20.64
CA PRO A 330 -15.87 -35.45 -20.79
C PRO A 330 -16.82 -36.48 -20.18
N ASP A 331 -16.55 -37.78 -20.39
CA ASP A 331 -17.38 -38.88 -19.91
C ASP A 331 -17.36 -39.01 -18.37
N GLU A 332 -16.21 -38.76 -17.74
CA GLU A 332 -16.06 -38.74 -16.27
C GLU A 332 -16.62 -37.45 -15.65
N ARG A 333 -16.60 -36.35 -16.41
CA ARG A 333 -17.13 -35.05 -16.00
C ARG A 333 -18.65 -35.07 -15.88
N GLU A 334 -19.37 -35.69 -16.83
CA GLU A 334 -20.83 -35.82 -16.75
C GLU A 334 -21.27 -36.71 -15.56
N ALA A 335 -20.53 -37.78 -15.29
CA ALA A 335 -20.74 -38.63 -14.11
C ALA A 335 -20.42 -37.91 -12.79
N ALA A 336 -19.41 -37.03 -12.76
CA ALA A 336 -19.07 -36.24 -11.58
C ALA A 336 -20.08 -35.11 -11.30
N ILE A 337 -20.55 -34.40 -12.34
CA ILE A 337 -21.51 -33.29 -12.23
C ILE A 337 -22.88 -33.78 -11.72
N THR A 338 -23.33 -34.96 -12.16
CA THR A 338 -24.60 -35.55 -11.72
C THR A 338 -24.61 -35.98 -10.24
N VAL A 339 -23.44 -36.14 -9.63
CA VAL A 339 -23.29 -36.59 -8.24
C VAL A 339 -22.98 -35.44 -7.28
N ILE A 340 -22.34 -34.36 -7.75
CA ILE A 340 -21.93 -33.26 -6.88
C ILE A 340 -22.17 -31.88 -7.51
N GLU A 341 -23.24 -31.21 -7.10
CA GLU A 341 -23.61 -29.86 -7.53
C GLU A 341 -22.78 -28.80 -6.78
N HIS A 342 -21.51 -28.63 -7.15
CA HIS A 342 -20.58 -27.63 -6.57
C HIS A 342 -20.70 -26.21 -7.18
N SER A 343 -21.89 -25.88 -7.69
CA SER A 343 -22.24 -24.56 -8.24
C SER A 343 -23.37 -23.91 -7.45
N GLY A 344 -23.64 -24.41 -6.24
CA GLY A 344 -24.65 -23.85 -5.35
C GLY A 344 -24.41 -22.38 -5.00
N PRO A 345 -25.42 -21.70 -4.45
CA PRO A 345 -25.30 -20.30 -4.03
C PRO A 345 -24.18 -20.10 -3.01
N LEU A 346 -23.80 -18.84 -2.80
CA LEU A 346 -22.92 -18.49 -1.70
C LEU A 346 -23.57 -18.92 -0.37
N PRO A 347 -22.83 -19.52 0.59
CA PRO A 347 -23.41 -19.85 1.88
C PRO A 347 -23.92 -18.59 2.63
N ASP A 348 -25.17 -18.62 3.12
CA ASP A 348 -25.81 -17.49 3.84
C ASP A 348 -24.95 -16.92 4.98
N ALA A 349 -24.20 -17.79 5.67
CA ALA A 349 -23.29 -17.37 6.72
C ALA A 349 -22.19 -16.43 6.20
N VAL A 350 -21.64 -16.69 5.01
CA VAL A 350 -20.62 -15.84 4.39
C VAL A 350 -21.20 -14.45 4.12
N GLU A 351 -22.39 -14.38 3.53
CA GLU A 351 -23.07 -13.11 3.26
C GLU A 351 -23.35 -12.32 4.55
N ALA A 352 -23.93 -12.95 5.56
CA ALA A 352 -24.27 -12.30 6.83
C ALA A 352 -23.02 -11.74 7.56
N TYR A 353 -21.96 -12.55 7.70
CA TYR A 353 -20.78 -12.11 8.46
C TYR A 353 -19.94 -11.07 7.71
N ILE A 354 -19.96 -11.02 6.38
CA ILE A 354 -19.27 -9.98 5.60
C ILE A 354 -19.83 -8.58 5.90
N GLN A 355 -21.12 -8.48 6.23
CA GLN A 355 -21.78 -7.23 6.61
C GLN A 355 -21.50 -6.83 8.08
N ASP A 356 -21.37 -7.82 8.97
CA ASP A 356 -21.28 -7.58 10.42
C ASP A 356 -19.85 -7.49 10.97
N SER A 357 -18.89 -8.18 10.35
CA SER A 357 -17.52 -8.33 10.86
C SER A 357 -16.46 -7.84 9.89
N SER A 358 -15.69 -6.82 10.30
CA SER A 358 -14.61 -6.25 9.49
C SER A 358 -13.54 -7.29 9.14
N VAL A 359 -13.28 -8.26 10.03
CA VAL A 359 -12.36 -9.37 9.78
C VAL A 359 -12.91 -10.28 8.68
N ALA A 360 -14.20 -10.62 8.74
CA ALA A 360 -14.83 -11.46 7.71
C ALA A 360 -14.85 -10.74 6.35
N SER A 361 -15.15 -9.44 6.31
CA SER A 361 -15.10 -8.64 5.07
C SER A 361 -13.72 -8.68 4.44
N ILE A 362 -12.64 -8.47 5.22
CA ILE A 362 -11.28 -8.54 4.71
C ILE A 362 -10.95 -9.96 4.22
N LEU A 363 -11.31 -11.00 4.96
CA LEU A 363 -11.06 -12.37 4.49
C LEU A 363 -11.80 -12.69 3.19
N ALA A 364 -13.04 -12.24 3.04
CA ALA A 364 -13.79 -12.39 1.80
C ALA A 364 -13.14 -11.64 0.64
N MET A 365 -12.70 -10.39 0.85
CA MET A 365 -11.93 -9.63 -0.14
C MET A 365 -10.67 -10.39 -0.59
N TYR A 366 -9.90 -10.93 0.35
CA TYR A 366 -8.67 -11.67 0.00
C TYR A 366 -8.94 -13.06 -0.59
N TYR A 367 -10.08 -13.66 -0.26
CA TYR A 367 -10.58 -14.84 -0.96
C TYR A 367 -10.90 -14.50 -2.43
N THR A 368 -11.61 -13.39 -2.70
CA THR A 368 -11.86 -12.89 -4.05
C THR A 368 -10.56 -12.71 -4.84
N LEU A 369 -9.51 -12.15 -4.23
CA LEU A 369 -8.19 -12.03 -4.88
C LEU A 369 -7.55 -13.41 -5.16
N SER A 370 -7.74 -14.39 -4.28
CA SER A 370 -7.26 -15.77 -4.48
C SER A 370 -7.95 -16.44 -5.67
N VAL A 371 -9.27 -16.33 -5.74
CA VAL A 371 -10.10 -16.88 -6.81
C VAL A 371 -9.82 -16.20 -8.16
N ALA A 372 -9.70 -14.86 -8.17
CA ALA A 372 -9.34 -14.11 -9.37
C ALA A 372 -7.94 -14.50 -9.90
N ARG A 373 -6.98 -14.77 -8.99
CA ARG A 373 -5.65 -15.27 -9.36
C ARG A 373 -5.69 -16.70 -9.92
N ALA A 374 -6.59 -17.54 -9.40
CA ALA A 374 -6.82 -18.89 -9.91
C ALA A 374 -7.58 -18.90 -11.26
N LYS A 375 -8.07 -17.75 -11.72
CA LYS A 375 -8.89 -17.60 -12.94
C LYS A 375 -10.18 -18.42 -12.89
N ASP A 376 -10.76 -18.58 -11.71
CA ASP A 376 -12.04 -19.28 -11.54
C ASP A 376 -13.20 -18.28 -11.62
N ARG A 377 -13.76 -18.15 -12.83
CA ARG A 377 -14.90 -17.27 -13.08
C ARG A 377 -16.09 -17.58 -12.19
N VAL A 378 -16.43 -18.86 -12.02
CA VAL A 378 -17.64 -19.26 -11.28
C VAL A 378 -17.50 -18.89 -9.80
N GLY A 379 -16.34 -19.19 -9.21
CA GLY A 379 -16.04 -18.77 -7.83
C GLY A 379 -16.07 -17.24 -7.68
N LEU A 380 -15.55 -16.52 -8.68
CA LEU A 380 -15.51 -15.06 -8.67
C LEU A 380 -16.92 -14.46 -8.73
N LEU A 381 -17.79 -14.99 -9.58
CA LEU A 381 -19.21 -14.60 -9.66
C LEU A 381 -19.92 -14.79 -8.32
N ARG A 382 -19.73 -15.94 -7.64
CA ARG A 382 -20.40 -16.25 -6.36
C ARG A 382 -20.09 -15.23 -5.27
N ILE A 383 -18.85 -14.71 -5.21
CA ILE A 383 -18.44 -13.78 -4.15
C ILE A 383 -18.67 -12.31 -4.54
N LEU A 384 -18.63 -11.96 -5.83
CA LEU A 384 -18.83 -10.58 -6.30
C LEU A 384 -20.21 -10.02 -5.92
N THR A 385 -21.25 -10.86 -5.97
CA THR A 385 -22.64 -10.45 -5.67
C THR A 385 -22.84 -9.88 -4.27
N VAL A 386 -22.01 -10.30 -3.30
CA VAL A 386 -22.10 -9.83 -1.91
C VAL A 386 -20.99 -8.87 -1.52
N LEU A 387 -19.98 -8.70 -2.37
CA LEU A 387 -18.75 -7.98 -2.03
C LEU A 387 -19.00 -6.48 -1.81
N ALA A 388 -19.98 -5.90 -2.51
CA ALA A 388 -20.42 -4.53 -2.31
C ALA A 388 -20.99 -4.29 -0.91
N ASN A 389 -21.50 -5.34 -0.25
CA ASN A 389 -22.09 -5.28 1.09
C ASN A 389 -21.05 -5.44 2.22
N CYS A 390 -19.76 -5.48 1.90
CA CYS A 390 -18.71 -5.50 2.91
C CYS A 390 -18.88 -4.37 3.93
N LYS A 391 -18.76 -4.71 5.22
CA LYS A 391 -18.81 -3.76 6.33
C LYS A 391 -17.91 -2.54 6.09
N ASP A 392 -18.42 -1.36 6.45
CA ASP A 392 -17.73 -0.08 6.28
C ASP A 392 -17.29 0.21 4.83
N ASP A 393 -17.94 -0.39 3.83
CA ASP A 393 -17.61 -0.22 2.41
C ASP A 393 -16.17 -0.64 2.04
N ARG A 394 -15.58 -1.56 2.80
CA ARG A 394 -14.15 -1.92 2.69
C ARG A 394 -13.74 -2.46 1.33
N ALA A 395 -14.67 -3.08 0.61
CA ALA A 395 -14.40 -3.56 -0.74
C ALA A 395 -14.07 -2.44 -1.73
N PHE A 396 -14.28 -1.17 -1.36
CA PHE A 396 -13.94 -0.01 -2.15
C PHE A 396 -12.65 0.70 -1.71
N GLU A 397 -11.86 0.09 -0.81
CA GLU A 397 -10.54 0.59 -0.42
C GLU A 397 -9.50 0.38 -1.55
N ASP A 398 -8.62 1.36 -1.76
CA ASP A 398 -7.69 1.39 -2.89
C ASP A 398 -6.74 0.18 -3.00
N PRO A 399 -6.10 -0.32 -1.93
CA PRO A 399 -5.16 -1.43 -2.07
C PRO A 399 -5.83 -2.71 -2.57
N PHE A 400 -7.09 -2.93 -2.19
CA PHE A 400 -7.89 -4.06 -2.65
C PHE A 400 -8.33 -3.85 -4.10
N LEU A 401 -8.96 -2.71 -4.42
CA LEU A 401 -9.41 -2.41 -5.78
C LEU A 401 -8.25 -2.46 -6.79
N HIS A 402 -7.11 -1.88 -6.45
CA HIS A 402 -5.89 -1.95 -7.27
C HIS A 402 -5.50 -3.40 -7.58
N SER A 403 -5.50 -4.25 -6.56
CA SER A 403 -5.12 -5.67 -6.71
C SER A 403 -6.16 -6.45 -7.53
N LEU A 404 -7.45 -6.20 -7.28
CA LEU A 404 -8.54 -6.83 -8.03
C LEU A 404 -8.49 -6.43 -9.51
N VAL A 405 -8.41 -5.13 -9.80
CA VAL A 405 -8.31 -4.61 -11.18
C VAL A 405 -7.08 -5.17 -11.89
N ALA A 406 -5.92 -5.23 -11.23
CA ALA A 406 -4.71 -5.81 -11.82
C ALA A 406 -4.92 -7.29 -12.20
N LEU A 407 -5.58 -8.10 -11.35
CA LEU A 407 -5.88 -9.50 -11.66
C LEU A 407 -6.91 -9.64 -12.79
N LEU A 408 -7.94 -8.79 -12.80
CA LEU A 408 -8.99 -8.79 -13.82
C LEU A 408 -8.44 -8.43 -15.22
N ILE A 409 -7.53 -7.46 -15.30
CA ILE A 409 -6.88 -7.07 -16.57
C ILE A 409 -6.14 -8.26 -17.21
N HIS A 410 -5.61 -9.18 -16.41
CA HIS A 410 -4.93 -10.38 -16.90
C HIS A 410 -5.88 -11.51 -17.34
N ASN A 411 -7.20 -11.31 -17.26
CA ASN A 411 -8.25 -12.22 -17.70
C ASN A 411 -9.26 -11.53 -18.65
N PRO A 412 -8.82 -11.01 -19.81
CA PRO A 412 -9.66 -10.19 -20.67
C PRO A 412 -10.79 -10.95 -21.38
N GLU A 413 -10.71 -12.28 -21.46
CA GLU A 413 -11.70 -13.12 -22.14
C GLU A 413 -13.06 -13.14 -21.42
N GLU A 414 -13.07 -13.01 -20.10
CA GLU A 414 -14.30 -13.06 -19.29
C GLU A 414 -15.22 -11.86 -19.53
N PHE A 415 -14.70 -10.75 -20.06
CA PHE A 415 -15.47 -9.55 -20.38
C PHE A 415 -16.40 -9.71 -21.60
N GLN A 416 -16.34 -10.85 -22.30
CA GLN A 416 -17.34 -11.20 -23.32
C GLN A 416 -18.60 -11.82 -22.71
N ALA A 417 -18.50 -12.35 -21.48
CA ALA A 417 -19.62 -12.99 -20.80
C ALA A 417 -20.50 -11.94 -20.12
N GLU A 418 -21.80 -11.95 -20.43
CA GLU A 418 -22.75 -10.94 -19.95
C GLU A 418 -23.00 -11.04 -18.43
N ASP A 419 -23.13 -12.26 -17.91
CA ASP A 419 -23.28 -12.55 -16.49
C ASP A 419 -22.08 -12.01 -15.68
N PHE A 420 -20.87 -12.20 -16.19
CA PHE A 420 -19.65 -11.66 -15.60
C PHE A 420 -19.65 -10.13 -15.58
N CYS A 421 -19.99 -9.50 -16.70
CA CYS A 421 -20.07 -8.05 -16.80
C CYS A 421 -21.11 -7.46 -15.83
N THR A 422 -22.28 -8.09 -15.71
CA THR A 422 -23.32 -7.60 -14.82
C THR A 422 -22.92 -7.72 -13.34
N ALA A 423 -22.40 -8.87 -12.91
CA ALA A 423 -21.94 -9.02 -11.52
C ALA A 423 -20.78 -8.04 -11.19
N LEU A 424 -19.83 -7.87 -12.11
CA LEU A 424 -18.68 -7.01 -11.87
C LEU A 424 -19.02 -5.52 -11.93
N PHE A 425 -19.69 -5.07 -12.99
CA PHE A 425 -19.94 -3.65 -13.20
C PHE A 425 -21.21 -3.18 -12.52
N ASP A 426 -22.33 -3.86 -12.75
CA ASP A 426 -23.65 -3.39 -12.33
C ASP A 426 -23.87 -3.63 -10.84
N GLU A 427 -23.47 -4.79 -10.31
CA GLU A 427 -23.66 -5.13 -8.88
C GLU A 427 -22.51 -4.62 -8.00
N PHE A 428 -21.25 -4.76 -8.44
CA PHE A 428 -20.10 -4.37 -7.62
C PHE A 428 -19.62 -2.93 -7.85
N PHE A 429 -19.12 -2.58 -9.05
CA PHE A 429 -18.52 -1.25 -9.25
C PHE A 429 -19.54 -0.10 -9.19
N PHE A 430 -20.74 -0.27 -9.73
CA PHE A 430 -21.76 0.78 -9.72
C PHE A 430 -22.27 1.10 -8.31
N ALA A 431 -22.28 0.11 -7.40
CA ALA A 431 -22.57 0.35 -5.99
C ALA A 431 -21.56 1.33 -5.32
N GLY A 432 -20.33 1.41 -5.84
CA GLY A 432 -19.29 2.31 -5.34
C GLY A 432 -19.02 3.56 -6.17
N LEU A 433 -19.76 3.79 -7.27
CA LEU A 433 -19.40 4.79 -8.30
C LEU A 433 -19.46 6.24 -7.81
N SER A 434 -20.13 6.51 -6.69
CA SER A 434 -20.14 7.82 -6.04
C SER A 434 -18.77 8.23 -5.49
N ARG A 435 -17.80 7.30 -5.42
CA ARG A 435 -16.46 7.54 -4.88
C ARG A 435 -15.47 7.72 -6.03
N ASP A 436 -14.76 8.84 -6.03
CA ASP A 436 -13.72 9.17 -7.03
C ASP A 436 -12.72 8.04 -7.26
N ASN A 437 -12.31 7.37 -6.19
CA ASN A 437 -11.31 6.32 -6.25
C ASN A 437 -11.82 5.06 -6.98
N VAL A 438 -13.09 4.69 -6.80
CA VAL A 438 -13.74 3.58 -7.51
C VAL A 438 -13.81 3.89 -9.00
N THR A 439 -14.26 5.10 -9.35
CA THR A 439 -14.30 5.59 -10.74
C THR A 439 -12.93 5.52 -11.40
N ARG A 440 -11.86 5.95 -10.71
CA ARG A 440 -10.48 5.87 -11.23
C ARG A 440 -10.03 4.42 -11.46
N HIS A 441 -10.35 3.49 -10.56
CA HIS A 441 -10.03 2.07 -10.73
C HIS A 441 -10.81 1.43 -11.88
N LEU A 442 -12.10 1.78 -12.05
CA LEU A 442 -12.91 1.30 -13.16
C LEU A 442 -12.43 1.87 -14.51
N LEU A 443 -12.09 3.15 -14.59
CA LEU A 443 -11.47 3.74 -15.79
C LEU A 443 -10.14 3.05 -16.13
N LYS A 444 -9.31 2.75 -15.13
CA LYS A 444 -8.08 1.97 -15.29
C LYS A 444 -8.35 0.56 -15.81
N LEU A 445 -9.40 -0.11 -15.34
CA LEU A 445 -9.79 -1.43 -15.88
C LEU A 445 -10.16 -1.31 -17.36
N LEU A 446 -11.08 -0.38 -17.70
CA LEU A 446 -11.55 -0.15 -19.08
C LEU A 446 -10.43 0.23 -20.03
N TRP A 447 -9.40 0.94 -19.56
CA TRP A 447 -8.21 1.27 -20.34
C TRP A 447 -7.57 0.06 -21.03
N TYR A 448 -7.68 -1.12 -20.43
CA TYR A 448 -7.13 -2.37 -20.94
C TYR A 448 -8.19 -3.31 -21.53
N VAL A 449 -9.42 -3.32 -21.04
CA VAL A 449 -10.44 -4.31 -21.45
C VAL A 449 -11.47 -3.81 -22.46
N HIS A 450 -11.51 -2.51 -22.81
CA HIS A 450 -12.52 -1.94 -23.71
C HIS A 450 -12.69 -2.68 -25.04
N SER A 451 -11.61 -3.15 -25.66
CA SER A 451 -11.65 -3.87 -26.95
C SER A 451 -12.27 -5.27 -26.87
N ARG A 452 -12.50 -5.80 -25.67
CA ARG A 452 -13.10 -7.12 -25.43
C ARG A 452 -14.54 -7.04 -24.94
N LEU A 453 -15.04 -5.83 -24.65
CA LEU A 453 -16.41 -5.61 -24.21
C LEU A 453 -17.37 -5.53 -25.41
N PRO A 454 -18.62 -6.02 -25.28
CA PRO A 454 -19.67 -5.73 -26.24
C PRO A 454 -19.89 -4.22 -26.40
N ALA A 455 -20.09 -3.73 -27.63
CA ALA A 455 -20.21 -2.29 -27.91
C ALA A 455 -21.32 -1.59 -27.12
N SER A 456 -22.47 -2.24 -26.95
CA SER A 456 -23.60 -1.74 -26.13
C SER A 456 -23.21 -1.59 -24.66
N ARG A 457 -22.42 -2.55 -24.13
CA ARG A 457 -21.93 -2.53 -22.75
C ARG A 457 -20.90 -1.43 -22.56
N LEU A 458 -19.95 -1.29 -23.48
CA LEU A 458 -18.95 -0.21 -23.46
C LEU A 458 -19.62 1.17 -23.50
N HIS A 459 -20.61 1.38 -24.37
CA HIS A 459 -21.36 2.64 -24.43
C HIS A 459 -22.08 2.96 -23.11
N THR A 460 -22.72 1.96 -22.50
CA THR A 460 -23.41 2.10 -21.21
C THR A 460 -22.42 2.48 -20.10
N LEU A 461 -21.26 1.81 -20.06
CA LEU A 461 -20.21 2.07 -19.08
C LEU A 461 -19.62 3.48 -19.24
N MET A 462 -19.29 3.90 -20.47
CA MET A 462 -18.77 5.24 -20.73
C MET A 462 -19.79 6.32 -20.34
N LYS A 463 -21.08 6.11 -20.63
CA LYS A 463 -22.14 7.04 -20.20
C LYS A 463 -22.27 7.10 -18.67
N ALA A 464 -22.18 5.97 -17.98
CA ALA A 464 -22.23 5.91 -16.52
C ALA A 464 -21.02 6.58 -15.86
N LEU A 465 -19.85 6.49 -16.50
CA LEU A 465 -18.58 7.05 -16.03
C LEU A 465 -18.36 8.52 -16.41
N GLN A 466 -19.32 9.15 -17.11
CA GLN A 466 -19.20 10.53 -17.54
C GLN A 466 -18.94 11.43 -16.31
N PRO A 467 -17.81 12.15 -16.26
CA PRO A 467 -17.45 12.95 -15.10
C PRO A 467 -18.47 14.05 -14.83
N THR A 468 -18.94 14.11 -13.59
CA THR A 468 -19.74 15.22 -13.05
C THR A 468 -18.84 16.26 -12.36
N HIS A 469 -19.37 17.45 -12.08
CA HIS A 469 -18.68 18.52 -11.34
C HIS A 469 -18.15 18.14 -9.95
N GLN A 470 -18.60 17.02 -9.39
CA GLN A 470 -18.16 16.53 -8.08
C GLN A 470 -16.84 15.77 -8.15
N HIS A 471 -16.47 15.26 -9.33
CA HIS A 471 -15.25 14.48 -9.51
C HIS A 471 -14.01 15.37 -9.63
N SER A 472 -12.87 14.82 -9.22
CA SER A 472 -11.57 15.49 -9.38
C SER A 472 -11.17 15.65 -10.85
N GLU A 473 -10.29 16.63 -11.12
CA GLU A 473 -9.69 16.84 -12.45
C GLU A 473 -8.96 15.60 -12.98
N LYS A 474 -8.40 14.77 -12.08
CA LYS A 474 -7.73 13.52 -12.45
C LYS A 474 -8.69 12.54 -13.12
N VAL A 475 -9.95 12.48 -12.69
CA VAL A 475 -10.99 11.62 -13.29
C VAL A 475 -11.38 12.17 -14.66
N HIS A 476 -11.59 13.49 -14.77
CA HIS A 476 -11.91 14.16 -16.04
C HIS A 476 -10.86 13.87 -17.11
N ASN A 477 -9.59 14.13 -16.79
CA ASN A 477 -8.48 13.90 -17.71
C ASN A 477 -8.37 12.43 -18.13
N LEU A 478 -8.50 11.49 -17.19
CA LEU A 478 -8.42 10.06 -17.50
C LEU A 478 -9.59 9.59 -18.39
N TYR A 479 -10.80 10.10 -18.13
CA TYR A 479 -11.98 9.81 -18.95
C TYR A 479 -11.79 10.32 -20.38
N GLU A 480 -11.34 11.56 -20.56
CA GLU A 480 -11.07 12.14 -21.88
C GLU A 480 -10.01 11.37 -22.65
N MET A 481 -8.91 11.00 -21.98
CA MET A 481 -7.86 10.16 -22.57
C MET A 481 -8.39 8.78 -22.99
N LEU A 482 -9.23 8.15 -22.16
CA LEU A 482 -9.85 6.86 -22.48
C LEU A 482 -10.81 6.98 -23.68
N GLN A 483 -11.64 8.03 -23.71
CA GLN A 483 -12.56 8.28 -24.81
C GLN A 483 -11.80 8.47 -26.13
N ALA A 484 -10.73 9.28 -26.13
CA ALA A 484 -9.88 9.46 -27.30
C ALA A 484 -9.25 8.14 -27.76
N LYS A 485 -8.78 7.31 -26.81
CA LYS A 485 -8.22 5.98 -27.09
C LYS A 485 -9.23 5.05 -27.76
N ILE A 486 -10.45 4.98 -27.24
CA ILE A 486 -11.53 4.15 -27.81
C ILE A 486 -11.84 4.61 -29.24
N ASN A 487 -12.05 5.90 -29.45
CA ASN A 487 -12.36 6.46 -30.78
C ASN A 487 -11.24 6.19 -31.79
N SER A 488 -9.97 6.30 -31.39
CA SER A 488 -8.83 6.03 -32.27
C SER A 488 -8.72 4.58 -32.73
N GLN A 489 -9.23 3.62 -31.95
CA GLN A 489 -9.25 2.22 -32.34
C GLN A 489 -10.42 1.90 -33.28
N GLU A 490 -11.57 2.56 -33.10
CA GLU A 490 -12.72 2.41 -33.99
C GLU A 490 -12.39 2.90 -35.43
N GLU A 491 -11.65 4.00 -35.57
CA GLU A 491 -11.21 4.54 -36.87
C GLU A 491 -10.27 3.59 -37.66
N ILE A 492 -9.46 2.78 -36.96
CA ILE A 492 -8.54 1.82 -37.60
C ILE A 492 -9.28 0.55 -38.06
N SER A 493 -10.46 0.28 -37.49
CA SER A 493 -11.22 -0.97 -37.72
C SER A 493 -12.21 -0.93 -38.88
N VAL A 494 -12.42 0.22 -39.52
CA VAL A 494 -13.21 0.33 -40.76
C VAL A 494 -12.34 -0.20 -41.90
N PRO A 495 -12.66 -1.35 -42.54
CA PRO A 495 -11.98 -1.71 -43.77
C PRO A 495 -12.29 -0.62 -44.77
N ILE A 496 -11.26 -0.04 -45.39
CA ILE A 496 -11.42 0.69 -46.64
C ILE A 496 -12.08 -0.32 -47.58
N GLU A 497 -13.37 -0.16 -47.86
CA GLU A 497 -14.01 -0.81 -49.01
C GLU A 497 -13.22 -0.32 -50.23
N MET A 498 -12.22 -1.10 -50.63
CA MET A 498 -11.69 -1.00 -51.97
C MET A 498 -12.83 -1.40 -52.88
N ASP A 499 -13.45 -0.42 -53.52
CA ASP A 499 -14.25 -0.63 -54.73
C ASP A 499 -13.36 -1.42 -55.71
N ILE A 500 -13.56 -2.74 -55.73
CA ILE A 500 -12.99 -3.61 -56.75
C ILE A 500 -13.82 -3.37 -58.00
N ASP A 501 -13.30 -2.53 -58.88
CA ASP A 501 -13.82 -2.32 -60.22
C ASP A 501 -13.89 -3.68 -60.97
N ILE A 502 -15.11 -4.14 -61.28
CA ILE A 502 -15.42 -5.50 -61.80
C ILE A 502 -15.03 -5.67 -63.29
N ASN A 503 -14.19 -4.81 -63.86
CA ASN A 503 -13.81 -4.89 -65.28
C ASN A 503 -12.30 -5.01 -65.51
N SER A 504 -11.67 -6.07 -64.99
CA SER A 504 -10.30 -6.44 -65.38
C SER A 504 -10.24 -7.87 -65.94
N PRO A 505 -9.98 -8.06 -67.25
CA PRO A 505 -10.13 -9.36 -67.90
C PRO A 505 -8.79 -10.08 -68.04
N LEU A 506 -8.22 -10.57 -66.94
CA LEU A 506 -7.05 -11.45 -66.99
C LEU A 506 -7.05 -12.38 -65.78
N MET A 507 -7.40 -13.65 -66.00
CA MET A 507 -6.70 -14.84 -65.48
C MET A 507 -7.56 -16.10 -65.71
N SER A 508 -7.47 -16.64 -66.92
CA SER A 508 -7.80 -18.03 -67.22
C SER A 508 -6.49 -18.80 -67.35
N VAL A 509 -6.07 -19.52 -66.29
CA VAL A 509 -5.01 -20.54 -66.41
C VAL A 509 -5.40 -21.76 -65.56
N PRO A 510 -5.41 -22.99 -66.12
CA PRO A 510 -5.77 -24.20 -65.37
C PRO A 510 -4.59 -24.80 -64.60
N THR A 511 -4.93 -25.43 -63.47
CA THR A 511 -4.06 -26.14 -62.52
C THR A 511 -3.42 -27.42 -63.11
N PRO A 512 -2.14 -27.74 -62.84
CA PRO A 512 -1.58 -29.07 -63.11
C PRO A 512 -1.79 -30.04 -61.94
N ALA A 513 -2.06 -31.31 -62.26
CA ALA A 513 -2.29 -32.43 -61.34
C ALA A 513 -0.99 -32.97 -60.67
N PRO A 514 -1.07 -33.68 -59.52
CA PRO A 514 0.09 -34.08 -58.73
C PRO A 514 0.75 -35.38 -59.24
N TYR A 515 2.09 -35.37 -59.32
CA TYR A 515 2.91 -36.54 -59.61
C TYR A 515 3.25 -37.31 -58.32
N HIS A 516 2.91 -38.60 -58.29
CA HIS A 516 3.41 -39.58 -57.33
C HIS A 516 4.83 -40.03 -57.68
N HIS A 517 5.68 -40.25 -56.67
CA HIS A 517 6.82 -41.15 -56.79
C HIS A 517 6.93 -42.09 -55.58
N THR A 518 6.82 -43.39 -55.88
CA THR A 518 7.31 -44.53 -55.12
C THR A 518 8.78 -44.80 -55.48
N LEU A 519 9.66 -44.76 -54.48
CA LEU A 519 10.57 -45.82 -54.00
C LEU A 519 11.67 -45.21 -53.12
#